data_AF-A0A535Y8K1-F1
#
_entry.id   AF-A0A535Y8K1-F1
#
_cell.length_a   1.000
_cell.length_b   1.000
_cell.length_c   1.000
_cell.angle_alpha   90.00
_cell.angle_beta   90.00
_cell.angle_gamma   90.00
#
_symmetry.space_group_name_H-M   'P 1'
#
loop_
_entity.id
_entity.type
_entity.pdbx_description
1 polymer ?
#
loop_
_entity_poly.entity_id
_entity_poly.type
_entity_poly.pdbx_seq_one_letter_code
_entity_poly.pdbx_strand_id
1 'polypeptide(L)'
;RETTVVWERVTGRPIHRAVVWQSRASAAICDELRSRGVEPLVRERTGLVIDAYFSATKIRWILDRVPGAQQRAERGELCFGTVDSWLIWNLTGGRAHVTDVSNASRTLVFDIHRGTWDDELLAALDIPRAILPKPVRSSGVVA
;
A
#
# COMPACT_ATOMS: atom_id res chain seq x y z
N ARG A 1 2.50 -1.30 11.32
CA ARG A 1 2.50 -2.38 10.31
C ARG A 1 1.07 -2.60 9.81
N GLU A 2 0.90 -3.01 8.56
CA GLU A 2 -0.35 -3.32 7.81
C GLU A 2 -1.44 -2.22 7.71
N THR A 3 -1.75 -1.50 8.79
CA THR A 3 -2.71 -0.38 8.80
C THR A 3 -2.41 0.59 7.67
N THR A 4 -3.44 0.89 6.88
CA THR A 4 -3.34 1.59 5.60
C THR A 4 -3.91 3.00 5.70
N VAL A 5 -3.13 3.98 5.26
CA VAL A 5 -3.52 5.39 5.12
C VAL A 5 -3.35 5.81 3.67
N VAL A 6 -4.33 6.54 3.13
CA VAL A 6 -4.26 7.17 1.81
C VAL A 6 -4.59 8.65 1.97
N TRP A 7 -3.75 9.53 1.43
CA TRP A 7 -3.87 10.98 1.59
C TRP A 7 -3.53 11.74 0.31
N GLU A 8 -3.95 12.99 0.25
CA GLU A 8 -3.61 13.91 -0.83
C GLU A 8 -2.14 14.32 -0.72
N ARG A 9 -1.37 14.14 -1.80
CA ARG A 9 0.06 14.42 -1.85
C ARG A 9 0.39 15.89 -1.56
N VAL A 10 -0.47 16.82 -1.99
CA VAL A 10 -0.21 18.27 -1.84
C VAL A 10 -0.61 18.77 -0.45
N THR A 11 -1.76 18.34 0.06
CA THR A 11 -2.34 18.92 1.28
C THR A 11 -2.05 18.10 2.53
N GLY A 12 -1.63 16.85 2.38
CA GLY A 12 -1.51 15.89 3.48
C GLY A 12 -2.86 15.38 3.98
N ARG A 13 -4.00 15.84 3.46
CA ARG A 13 -5.31 15.46 4.01
C ARG A 13 -5.64 13.99 3.69
N PRO A 14 -5.99 13.16 4.69
CA PRO A 14 -6.47 11.80 4.43
C PRO A 14 -7.76 11.83 3.62
N ILE A 15 -7.87 10.96 2.61
CA ILE A 15 -9.11 10.84 1.81
C ILE A 15 -10.13 9.89 2.46
N HIS A 16 -9.68 9.12 3.45
CA HIS A 16 -10.49 8.21 4.25
C HIS A 16 -9.81 7.99 5.60
N ARG A 17 -10.56 7.48 6.59
CA ARG A 17 -9.99 7.01 7.86
C ARG A 17 -9.00 5.88 7.60
N ALA A 18 -7.99 5.76 8.45
CA ALA A 18 -7.06 4.64 8.39
C ALA A 18 -7.82 3.30 8.51
N VAL A 19 -7.54 2.37 7.59
CA VAL A 19 -8.10 1.03 7.64
C VAL A 19 -7.11 0.16 8.42
N VAL A 20 -7.49 -0.18 9.65
CA VAL A 20 -6.62 -0.92 10.57
C VAL A 20 -6.40 -2.37 10.12
N TRP A 21 -5.30 -2.98 10.56
CA TRP A 21 -4.92 -4.34 10.23
C TRP A 21 -5.98 -5.40 10.57
N GLN A 22 -6.78 -5.20 11.61
CA GLN A 22 -7.89 -6.10 11.99
C GLN A 22 -9.11 -6.00 11.08
N SER A 23 -9.20 -4.95 10.24
CA SER A 23 -10.37 -4.71 9.41
C SER A 23 -10.54 -5.83 8.38
N ARG A 24 -11.73 -6.41 8.31
CA ARG A 24 -12.13 -7.40 7.30
C ARG A 24 -12.80 -6.78 6.08
N ALA A 25 -12.81 -5.45 5.97
CA ALA A 25 -13.59 -4.75 4.95
C ALA A 25 -13.19 -5.11 3.50
N SER A 26 -11.95 -5.53 3.28
CA SER A 26 -11.41 -5.97 1.98
C SER A 26 -11.48 -7.48 1.74
N ALA A 27 -12.24 -8.25 2.54
CA ALA A 27 -12.34 -9.70 2.39
C ALA A 27 -12.85 -10.14 1.01
N ALA A 28 -13.84 -9.44 0.44
CA ALA A 28 -14.34 -9.75 -0.90
C ALA A 28 -13.26 -9.61 -2.00
N ILE A 29 -12.36 -8.63 -1.87
CA ILE A 29 -11.22 -8.45 -2.78
C ILE A 29 -10.24 -9.62 -2.64
N CYS A 30 -10.04 -10.14 -1.42
CA CYS A 30 -9.24 -11.34 -1.20
C CYS A 30 -9.83 -12.56 -1.91
N ASP A 31 -11.14 -12.75 -1.85
CA ASP A 31 -11.82 -13.86 -2.50
C ASP A 31 -11.71 -13.76 -4.03
N GLU A 32 -11.81 -12.55 -4.60
CA GLU A 32 -11.59 -12.29 -6.02
C GLU A 32 -10.15 -12.61 -6.45
N LEU A 33 -9.14 -12.19 -5.68
CA LEU A 33 -7.75 -12.52 -6.02
C LEU A 33 -7.49 -14.03 -6.02
N ARG A 34 -8.10 -14.76 -5.09
CA ARG A 34 -8.00 -16.24 -5.06
C ARG A 34 -8.70 -16.87 -6.25
N SER A 35 -9.90 -16.40 -6.63
CA SER A 35 -10.62 -16.94 -7.79
C SER A 35 -9.89 -16.68 -9.12
N ARG A 36 -9.13 -15.57 -9.20
CA ARG A 36 -8.23 -15.25 -10.31
C ARG A 36 -6.90 -16.02 -10.30
N GLY A 37 -6.67 -16.89 -9.31
CA GLY A 37 -5.45 -17.71 -9.22
C GLY A 37 -4.18 -16.95 -8.84
N VAL A 38 -4.30 -15.79 -8.19
CA VAL A 38 -3.14 -14.93 -7.85
C VAL A 38 -2.35 -15.43 -6.62
N GLU A 39 -2.90 -16.39 -5.86
CA GLU A 39 -2.31 -16.87 -4.60
C GLU A 39 -0.88 -17.44 -4.72
N PRO A 40 -0.54 -18.27 -5.72
CA PRO A 40 0.83 -18.76 -5.89
C PRO A 40 1.84 -17.62 -6.08
N LEU A 41 1.51 -16.62 -6.90
CA LEU A 41 2.37 -15.45 -7.15
C LEU A 41 2.57 -14.62 -5.88
N VAL A 42 1.50 -14.38 -5.11
CA VAL A 42 1.59 -13.66 -3.82
C VAL A 42 2.51 -14.39 -2.86
N ARG A 43 2.35 -15.71 -2.71
CA ARG A 43 3.21 -16.51 -1.83
C ARG A 43 4.66 -16.47 -2.28
N GLU A 44 4.92 -16.66 -3.57
CA GLU A 44 6.26 -16.63 -4.15
C GLU A 44 6.94 -15.27 -3.93
N ARG A 45 6.28 -14.17 -4.23
CA ARG A 45 6.89 -12.83 -4.17
C ARG A 45 7.00 -12.25 -2.77
N THR A 46 6.03 -12.54 -1.91
CA THR A 46 5.87 -11.81 -0.63
C THR A 46 6.04 -12.69 0.60
N GLY A 47 5.97 -14.02 0.45
CA GLY A 47 5.89 -14.96 1.57
C GLY A 47 4.57 -14.88 2.36
N LEU A 48 3.58 -14.11 1.90
CA LEU A 48 2.31 -13.91 2.58
C LEU A 48 1.20 -14.78 1.96
N VAL A 49 0.10 -14.90 2.69
CA VAL A 49 -1.16 -15.45 2.20
C VAL A 49 -2.10 -14.33 1.77
N ILE A 50 -3.07 -14.61 0.89
CA ILE A 50 -4.12 -13.65 0.55
C ILE A 50 -5.12 -13.58 1.71
N ASP A 51 -5.01 -12.53 2.51
CA ASP A 51 -5.92 -12.24 3.62
C ASP A 51 -6.14 -10.74 3.81
N ALA A 52 -7.32 -10.37 4.33
CA ALA A 52 -7.66 -8.98 4.63
C ALA A 52 -6.87 -8.40 5.81
N TYR A 53 -5.87 -9.09 6.34
CA TYR A 53 -4.88 -8.55 7.27
C TYR A 53 -3.96 -7.51 6.60
N PHE A 54 -3.52 -7.74 5.36
CA PHE A 54 -2.44 -6.96 4.71
C PHE A 54 -2.93 -5.68 4.00
N SER A 55 -1.98 -4.80 3.64
CA SER A 55 -2.29 -3.43 3.20
C SER A 55 -2.92 -3.32 1.81
N ALA A 56 -2.42 -4.03 0.79
CA ALA A 56 -2.77 -3.73 -0.60
C ALA A 56 -4.26 -3.91 -0.91
N THR A 57 -4.93 -4.90 -0.31
CA THR A 57 -6.38 -5.06 -0.46
C THR A 57 -7.16 -3.90 0.17
N LYS A 58 -6.61 -3.24 1.20
CA LYS A 58 -7.18 -2.03 1.80
C LYS A 58 -6.96 -0.80 0.91
N ILE A 59 -5.82 -0.72 0.21
CA ILE A 59 -5.57 0.34 -0.78
C ILE A 59 -6.65 0.27 -1.85
N ARG A 60 -6.79 -0.89 -2.50
CA ARG A 60 -7.82 -1.13 -3.52
C ARG A 60 -9.22 -0.77 -3.02
N TRP A 61 -9.57 -1.25 -1.83
CA TRP A 61 -10.85 -0.95 -1.18
C TRP A 61 -11.11 0.55 -0.97
N ILE A 62 -10.09 1.34 -0.62
CA ILE A 62 -10.23 2.79 -0.47
C ILE A 62 -10.44 3.45 -1.84
N LEU A 63 -9.66 3.02 -2.85
CA LEU A 63 -9.76 3.56 -4.21
C LEU A 63 -11.13 3.28 -4.85
N ASP A 64 -11.75 2.14 -4.53
CA ASP A 64 -13.10 1.80 -5.01
C ASP A 64 -14.21 2.62 -4.34
N ARG A 65 -14.02 3.03 -3.08
CA ARG A 65 -15.07 3.65 -2.27
C ARG A 65 -15.06 5.16 -2.27
N VAL A 66 -13.89 5.77 -2.44
CA VAL A 66 -13.77 7.22 -2.44
C VAL A 66 -13.95 7.71 -3.88
N PRO A 67 -15.02 8.49 -4.19
CA PRO A 67 -15.26 8.94 -5.55
C PRO A 67 -14.06 9.68 -6.14
N GLY A 68 -13.66 9.28 -7.35
CA GLY A 68 -12.53 9.86 -8.07
C GLY A 68 -11.14 9.43 -7.56
N ALA A 69 -11.04 8.61 -6.51
CA ALA A 69 -9.75 8.27 -5.93
C ALA A 69 -8.83 7.50 -6.88
N GLN A 70 -9.37 6.58 -7.68
CA GLN A 70 -8.60 5.87 -8.72
C GLN A 70 -7.91 6.86 -9.68
N GLN A 71 -8.67 7.75 -10.31
CA GLN A 71 -8.13 8.68 -11.29
C GLN A 71 -7.12 9.66 -10.64
N ARG A 72 -7.35 10.04 -9.39
CA ARG A 72 -6.41 10.87 -8.62
C ARG A 72 -5.11 10.12 -8.30
N ALA A 73 -5.20 8.84 -7.96
CA ALA A 73 -4.04 7.98 -7.74
C ALA A 73 -3.19 7.82 -9.00
N GLU A 74 -3.85 7.59 -10.15
CA GLU A 74 -3.20 7.48 -11.46
C GLU A 74 -2.49 8.79 -11.86
N ARG A 75 -3.06 9.94 -11.52
CA ARG A 75 -2.42 11.26 -11.70
C ARG A 75 -1.33 11.58 -10.69
N GLY A 76 -1.05 10.68 -9.74
CA GLY A 76 -0.03 10.88 -8.70
C GLY A 76 -0.44 11.88 -7.61
N GLU A 77 -1.71 12.28 -7.55
CA GLU A 77 -2.23 13.24 -6.56
C GLU A 77 -2.39 12.61 -5.17
N LEU A 78 -2.37 11.28 -5.10
CA LEU A 78 -2.50 10.54 -3.85
C LEU A 78 -1.17 9.89 -3.44
N CYS A 79 -1.05 9.70 -2.13
CA CYS A 79 -0.02 8.89 -1.50
C CYS A 79 -0.69 7.78 -0.70
N PHE A 80 -0.05 6.62 -0.68
CA PHE A 80 -0.30 5.54 0.26
C PHE A 80 0.86 5.45 1.26
N GLY A 81 0.56 4.96 2.45
CA GLY A 81 1.56 4.53 3.41
C GLY A 81 0.97 3.64 4.48
N THR A 82 1.82 2.75 4.99
CA THR A 82 1.69 2.27 6.37
C THR A 82 1.96 3.42 7.34
N VAL A 83 1.67 3.20 8.63
CA VAL A 83 1.75 4.25 9.68
C VAL A 83 3.12 4.94 9.72
N ASP A 84 4.22 4.22 9.52
CA ASP A 84 5.58 4.77 9.46
C ASP A 84 5.74 5.80 8.33
N SER A 85 5.33 5.46 7.11
CA SER A 85 5.39 6.37 5.95
C SER A 85 4.52 7.60 6.16
N TRP A 86 3.32 7.42 6.73
CA TRP A 86 2.44 8.53 7.09
C TRP A 86 3.09 9.48 8.11
N LEU A 87 3.68 8.94 9.19
CA LEU A 87 4.35 9.75 10.21
C LEU A 87 5.57 10.48 9.65
N ILE A 88 6.42 9.79 8.87
CA ILE A 88 7.60 10.41 8.24
C ILE A 88 7.17 11.55 7.30
N TRP A 89 6.14 11.33 6.48
CA TRP A 89 5.62 12.36 5.59
C TRP A 89 5.18 13.61 6.36
N ASN A 90 4.44 13.46 7.45
CA ASN A 90 3.98 14.59 8.27
C ASN A 90 5.14 15.29 8.99
N LEU A 91 6.03 14.52 9.63
CA LEU A 91 7.17 15.07 10.38
C LEU A 91 8.17 15.80 9.50
N THR A 92 8.19 15.50 8.20
CA THR A 92 9.10 16.12 7.23
C THR A 92 8.43 17.23 6.40
N GLY A 93 7.15 17.52 6.64
CA GLY A 93 6.39 18.49 5.84
C GLY A 93 6.24 18.06 4.37
N GLY A 94 6.11 16.76 4.14
CA GLY A 94 5.96 16.16 2.81
C GLY A 94 7.26 15.97 2.03
N ARG A 95 8.43 16.32 2.60
CA ARG A 95 9.73 16.16 1.95
C ARG A 95 10.14 14.70 1.75
N ALA A 96 9.69 13.79 2.62
CA ALA A 96 10.00 12.36 2.53
C ALA A 96 8.75 11.49 2.51
N HIS A 97 8.58 10.73 1.43
CA HIS A 97 7.56 9.69 1.28
C HIS A 97 8.27 8.33 1.16
N VAL A 98 8.58 7.74 2.31
CA VAL A 98 9.45 6.56 2.42
C VAL A 98 8.87 5.53 3.38
N THR A 99 9.27 4.28 3.25
CA THR A 99 8.98 3.20 4.21
C THR A 99 10.17 2.26 4.27
N ASP A 100 10.39 1.58 5.38
CA ASP A 100 11.46 0.61 5.46
C ASP A 100 11.04 -0.75 4.87
N VAL A 101 12.02 -1.59 4.53
CA VAL A 101 11.77 -2.92 3.96
C VAL A 101 10.89 -3.81 4.88
N SER A 102 10.98 -3.64 6.21
CA SER A 102 10.17 -4.44 7.14
C SER A 102 8.70 -4.08 7.04
N ASN A 103 8.31 -2.80 6.99
CA ASN A 103 6.92 -2.39 6.76
C ASN A 103 6.47 -2.67 5.32
N ALA A 104 7.33 -2.42 4.32
CA ALA A 104 7.03 -2.72 2.92
C ALA A 104 6.66 -4.19 2.70
N SER A 105 7.39 -5.12 3.33
CA SER A 105 7.12 -6.56 3.25
C SER A 105 5.71 -6.97 3.74
N ARG A 106 5.02 -6.11 4.49
CA ARG A 106 3.68 -6.38 5.05
C ARG A 106 2.54 -5.90 4.17
N THR A 107 2.86 -5.39 2.98
CA THR A 107 1.89 -4.73 2.11
C THR A 107 1.18 -5.66 1.14
N LEU A 108 1.67 -6.89 0.93
CA LEU A 108 1.20 -7.84 -0.11
C LEU A 108 1.63 -7.51 -1.55
N VAL A 109 2.35 -6.41 -1.78
CA VAL A 109 2.79 -5.97 -3.13
C VAL A 109 4.29 -5.63 -3.18
N PHE A 110 5.06 -6.08 -2.19
CA PHE A 110 6.50 -5.90 -2.12
C PHE A 110 7.19 -7.25 -2.32
N ASP A 111 8.01 -7.35 -3.36
CA ASP A 111 8.83 -8.53 -3.62
C ASP A 111 9.98 -8.57 -2.61
N ILE A 112 9.95 -9.55 -1.71
CA ILE A 112 10.96 -9.70 -0.64
C ILE A 112 12.29 -10.25 -1.14
N HIS A 113 12.32 -10.84 -2.33
CA HIS A 113 13.54 -11.35 -2.96
C HIS A 113 14.27 -10.24 -3.72
N ARG A 114 13.53 -9.37 -4.41
CA ARG A 114 14.08 -8.24 -5.17
C ARG A 114 14.23 -6.95 -4.35
N GLY A 115 13.52 -6.84 -3.23
CA GLY A 115 13.53 -5.64 -2.38
C GLY A 115 12.87 -4.43 -3.03
N THR A 116 11.85 -4.64 -3.85
CA THR A 116 11.12 -3.58 -4.58
C THR A 116 9.64 -3.90 -4.69
N TRP A 117 8.83 -2.90 -5.03
CA TRP A 117 7.41 -3.11 -5.35
C TRP A 117 7.26 -3.97 -6.60
N ASP A 118 6.37 -4.97 -6.53
CA ASP A 118 6.12 -5.95 -7.59
C ASP A 118 5.02 -5.48 -8.55
N ASP A 119 5.35 -5.28 -9.82
CA ASP A 119 4.43 -4.70 -10.80
C ASP A 119 3.27 -5.65 -11.18
N GLU A 120 3.46 -6.96 -11.10
CA GLU A 120 2.39 -7.93 -11.39
C GLU A 120 1.35 -7.94 -10.27
N LEU A 121 1.78 -7.89 -9.02
CA LEU A 121 0.89 -7.78 -7.86
C LEU A 121 0.19 -6.42 -7.80
N LEU A 122 0.86 -5.34 -8.19
CA LEU A 122 0.24 -4.03 -8.33
C LEU A 122 -0.83 -4.04 -9.42
N ALA A 123 -0.55 -4.65 -10.58
CA ALA A 123 -1.52 -4.78 -11.67
C ALA A 123 -2.71 -5.68 -11.27
N ALA A 124 -2.47 -6.76 -10.52
CA ALA A 124 -3.54 -7.65 -10.06
C ALA A 124 -4.58 -6.93 -9.18
N LEU A 125 -4.12 -5.94 -8.41
CA LEU A 125 -4.93 -5.09 -7.53
C LEU A 125 -5.24 -3.72 -8.12
N ASP A 126 -4.86 -3.43 -9.38
CA ASP A 126 -5.05 -2.12 -10.00
C ASP A 126 -4.54 -0.95 -9.13
N ILE A 127 -3.35 -1.09 -8.54
CA ILE A 127 -2.74 -0.06 -7.67
C ILE A 127 -1.70 0.72 -8.48
N PRO A 128 -1.88 2.03 -8.70
CA PRO A 128 -0.89 2.84 -9.40
C PRO A 128 0.42 2.92 -8.60
N ARG A 129 1.55 2.51 -9.19
CA ARG A 129 2.88 2.54 -8.55
C ARG A 129 3.23 3.93 -7.99
N ALA A 130 2.73 5.00 -8.61
CA ALA A 130 2.95 6.39 -8.21
C ALA A 130 2.52 6.73 -6.77
N ILE A 131 1.57 5.99 -6.19
CA ILE A 131 1.12 6.26 -4.81
C ILE A 131 2.02 5.63 -3.75
N LEU A 132 2.94 4.74 -4.11
CA LEU A 132 3.72 3.97 -3.15
C LEU A 132 4.91 4.78 -2.61
N PRO A 133 5.27 4.63 -1.31
CA PRO A 133 6.47 5.24 -0.76
C PRO A 133 7.73 4.59 -1.33
N LYS A 134 8.86 5.29 -1.29
CA LYS A 134 10.15 4.71 -1.64
C LYS A 134 10.65 3.77 -0.53
N PRO A 135 10.95 2.49 -0.81
CA PRO A 135 11.56 1.58 0.15
C PRO A 135 12.99 2.05 0.50
N VAL A 136 13.33 2.06 1.79
CA VAL A 136 14.66 2.42 2.32
C VAL A 136 15.14 1.38 3.34
N ARG A 137 16.41 1.48 3.73
CA ARG A 137 16.96 0.65 4.82
C ARG A 137 16.29 1.01 6.15
N SER A 138 16.12 0.02 7.03
CA SER A 138 15.56 0.23 8.38
C SER A 138 16.45 1.08 9.29
N SER A 139 17.70 1.33 8.90
CA SER A 139 18.62 2.25 9.59
C SER A 139 19.29 3.18 8.59
N GLY A 140 19.17 4.49 8.81
CA GLY A 140 19.72 5.54 7.96
C GLY A 140 18.97 6.87 8.12
N VAL A 141 19.56 7.93 7.56
CA VAL A 141 18.92 9.27 7.47
C VAL A 141 18.03 9.32 6.24
N VAL A 142 16.82 9.86 6.38
CA VAL A 142 15.80 9.87 5.31
C VAL A 142 15.23 11.26 4.97
N ALA A 143 15.53 12.30 5.76
CA ALA A 143 15.05 13.67 5.56
C ALA A 143 15.83 14.72 6.37
#